data_AF-C7Q3X8-F1
#
_entry.id   AF-C7Q3X8-F1
#
_cell.length_a   1.000
_cell.length_b   1.000
_cell.length_c   1.000
_cell.angle_alpha   90.00
_cell.angle_beta   90.00
_cell.angle_gamma   90.00
#
_symmetry.space_group_name_H-M   'P 1'
#
loop_
_entity.id
_entity.type
_entity.pdbx_description
1 polymer ?
#
loop_
_entity_poly.entity_id
_entity_poly.type
_entity_poly.pdbx_seq_one_letter_code
_entity_poly.pdbx_strand_id
1 'polypeptide(L)'
;MEAASQPVRGSLACPHCGQVERVQHVPAVYRNGLGMYQGSSSAIGVAGGHVAYGYAAHGGVTISGIASALSPAPSPRKAGWLLGASLFFVPPFVLMVWIALNMTRHGSPAAVTAAQKGGYAFGTWLIPVFFLLPVVLFLGAFIRRVRRNSLVLRGQHAALAVWNQGWYCDRCGGAFFPAGTPAPVPTGQLLHLGAFRHAVWSAGGYAHVS
;
A
#
# COMPACT_ATOMS: atom_id res chain seq x y z
N MET A 1 -14.27 33.95 47.44
CA MET A 1 -13.28 32.97 46.93
C MET A 1 -14.08 31.82 46.38
N GLU A 2 -14.56 31.97 45.14
CA GLU A 2 -15.51 31.06 44.52
C GLU A 2 -14.72 30.13 43.59
N ALA A 3 -14.45 28.93 44.08
CA ALA A 3 -13.86 27.87 43.28
C ALA A 3 -14.93 27.37 42.29
N ALA A 4 -14.94 27.98 41.11
CA ALA A 4 -15.77 27.52 40.00
C ALA A 4 -15.30 26.11 39.59
N SER A 5 -16.04 25.10 40.04
CA SER A 5 -15.99 23.74 39.54
C SER A 5 -16.40 23.74 38.07
N GLN A 6 -15.41 23.78 37.18
CA GLN A 6 -15.65 23.55 35.75
C GLN A 6 -16.17 22.12 35.55
N PRO A 7 -17.17 21.93 34.67
CA PRO A 7 -17.72 20.62 34.38
C PRO A 7 -16.62 19.73 33.80
N VAL A 8 -16.55 18.48 34.27
CA VAL A 8 -15.63 17.43 33.79
C VAL A 8 -15.89 17.16 32.31
N ARG A 9 -15.35 18.01 31.43
CA ARG A 9 -15.01 17.63 30.06
C ARG A 9 -13.84 16.66 30.22
N GLY A 10 -14.06 15.40 29.86
CA GLY A 10 -13.16 14.27 30.12
C GLY A 10 -11.69 14.69 30.07
N SER A 11 -10.98 14.48 31.17
CA SER A 11 -9.62 15.00 31.36
C SER A 11 -8.72 14.59 30.20
N LEU A 12 -8.26 15.58 29.42
CA LEU A 12 -7.23 15.40 28.38
C LEU A 12 -5.84 15.14 28.98
N ALA A 13 -5.75 15.06 30.31
CA ALA A 13 -4.54 14.70 31.03
C ALA A 13 -4.10 13.29 30.64
N CYS A 14 -2.79 13.14 30.41
CA CYS A 14 -2.22 11.82 30.20
C CYS A 14 -2.51 10.93 31.42
N PRO A 15 -3.09 9.73 31.23
CA PRO A 15 -3.47 8.88 32.36
C PRO A 15 -2.27 8.33 33.15
N HIS A 16 -1.07 8.40 32.56
CA HIS A 16 0.14 7.94 33.23
C HIS A 16 0.89 9.05 33.99
N CYS A 17 1.03 10.25 33.40
CA CYS A 17 1.83 11.33 33.98
C CYS A 17 1.03 12.55 34.43
N GLY A 18 -0.29 12.58 34.20
CA GLY A 18 -1.19 13.66 34.62
C GLY A 18 -1.03 15.00 33.89
N GLN A 19 -0.07 15.10 32.97
CA GLN A 19 0.25 16.35 32.26
C GLN A 19 -0.74 16.60 31.11
N VAL A 20 -1.10 17.87 30.90
CA VAL A 20 -1.96 18.32 29.79
C VAL A 20 -1.15 19.05 28.71
N GLU A 21 -0.09 19.78 29.09
CA GLU A 21 0.67 20.66 28.19
C GLU A 21 1.53 19.91 27.15
N ARG A 22 1.89 18.65 27.45
CA ARG A 22 2.69 17.80 26.55
C ARG A 22 1.85 16.73 25.85
N VAL A 23 0.54 16.96 25.76
CA VAL A 23 -0.38 16.09 25.04
C VAL A 23 -0.79 16.78 23.76
N GLN A 24 -0.61 16.10 22.64
CA GLN A 24 -0.97 16.59 21.32
C GLN A 24 -1.98 15.66 20.67
N HIS A 25 -2.85 16.24 19.85
CA HIS A 25 -3.78 15.47 19.06
C HIS A 25 -3.01 14.58 18.07
N VAL A 26 -3.35 13.29 17.96
CA VAL A 26 -2.62 12.33 17.10
C VAL A 26 -2.51 12.84 15.65
N PRO A 27 -3.57 13.37 15.01
CA PRO A 27 -3.48 14.01 13.70
C PRO A 27 -2.50 15.19 13.58
N ALA A 28 -2.25 15.93 14.67
CA ALA A 28 -1.26 17.01 14.67
C ALA A 28 0.15 16.44 14.69
N VAL A 29 0.42 15.47 15.55
CA VAL A 29 1.72 14.77 15.64
C VAL A 29 2.06 14.09 14.31
N TYR A 30 1.08 13.41 13.70
CA TYR A 30 1.27 12.76 12.41
C TYR A 30 1.62 13.76 11.32
N ARG A 31 0.88 14.87 11.18
CA ARG A 31 1.15 15.91 10.18
C ARG A 31 2.50 16.59 10.39
N ASN A 32 2.88 16.86 11.64
CA ASN A 32 4.18 17.43 11.99
C ASN A 32 5.34 16.46 11.65
N GLY A 33 5.09 15.16 11.63
CA GLY A 33 6.07 14.15 11.25
C GLY A 33 6.17 13.88 9.75
N LEU A 34 5.39 14.56 8.91
CA LEU A 34 5.50 14.48 7.45
C LEU A 34 6.43 15.58 6.93
N GLY A 35 7.52 15.19 6.27
CA GLY A 35 8.39 16.09 5.54
C GLY A 35 8.27 15.83 4.04
N MET A 36 8.24 16.88 3.22
CA MET A 36 8.41 16.76 1.78
C MET A 36 9.79 17.30 1.41
N TYR A 37 10.54 16.54 0.62
CA TYR A 37 11.78 17.01 0.03
C TYR A 37 11.64 16.98 -1.49
N GLN A 38 12.12 18.03 -2.13
CA GLN A 38 12.23 18.12 -3.58
C GLN A 38 13.64 18.58 -3.90
N GLY A 39 14.35 17.77 -4.67
CA GLY A 39 15.67 18.07 -5.19
C GLY A 39 15.68 17.99 -6.70
N SER A 40 16.53 18.78 -7.33
CA SER A 40 16.88 18.61 -8.73
C SER A 40 18.35 18.22 -8.81
N SER A 41 18.67 17.18 -9.58
CA SER A 41 20.05 16.83 -9.92
C SER A 41 20.25 16.98 -11.42
N SER A 42 21.44 17.43 -11.82
CA SER A 42 21.83 17.35 -13.23
C SER A 42 21.85 15.89 -13.65
N ALA A 43 21.19 15.59 -14.77
CA ALA A 43 21.13 14.26 -15.36
C ALA A 43 21.59 14.32 -16.79
N ILE A 44 22.43 13.36 -17.16
CA ILE A 44 22.90 13.19 -18.54
C ILE A 44 22.23 11.95 -19.08
N GLY A 45 21.38 12.12 -20.08
CA GLY A 45 20.72 11.03 -20.79
C GLY A 45 21.35 10.84 -22.16
N VAL A 46 21.65 9.60 -22.55
CA VAL A 46 22.10 9.27 -23.91
C VAL A 46 20.99 8.50 -24.60
N ALA A 47 20.48 9.04 -25.71
CA ALA A 47 19.46 8.41 -26.53
C ALA A 47 19.79 8.57 -28.00
N GLY A 48 19.84 7.46 -28.75
CA GLY A 48 20.08 7.48 -30.20
C GLY A 48 21.42 8.07 -30.65
N GLY A 49 22.47 8.01 -29.81
CA GLY A 49 23.78 8.60 -30.11
C GLY A 49 23.92 10.09 -29.77
N HIS A 50 22.87 10.73 -29.25
CA HIS A 50 22.90 12.10 -28.78
C HIS A 50 22.96 12.16 -27.24
N VAL A 51 23.73 13.11 -26.71
CA VAL A 51 23.83 13.41 -25.27
C VAL A 51 22.90 14.57 -24.96
N ALA A 52 21.90 14.33 -24.12
CA ALA A 52 20.99 15.35 -23.61
C ALA A 52 21.36 15.70 -22.17
N TYR A 53 21.58 16.98 -21.91
CA TYR A 53 21.73 17.53 -20.57
C TYR A 53 20.36 17.96 -20.07
N GLY A 54 19.90 17.38 -18.96
CA GLY A 54 18.63 17.70 -18.35
C GLY A 54 18.73 17.81 -16.84
N TYR A 55 17.63 18.18 -16.21
CA TYR A 55 17.48 18.14 -14.77
C TYR A 55 16.54 17.00 -14.42
N ALA A 56 16.99 16.07 -13.59
CA ALA A 56 16.12 15.09 -12.99
C ALA A 56 15.55 15.69 -11.69
N ALA A 57 14.24 15.92 -11.67
CA ALA A 57 13.54 16.27 -10.44
C ALA A 57 13.25 15.00 -9.65
N HIS A 58 13.73 14.94 -8.42
CA HIS A 58 13.46 13.87 -7.47
C HIS A 58 12.74 14.46 -6.25
N GLY A 59 11.51 14.00 -6.02
CA GLY A 59 10.73 14.37 -4.86
C GLY A 59 10.39 13.14 -4.03
N GLY A 60 10.31 13.30 -2.71
CA GLY A 60 9.86 12.26 -1.81
C GLY A 60 9.22 12.80 -0.54
N VAL A 61 8.57 11.91 0.19
CA VAL A 61 7.97 12.20 1.49
C VAL A 61 8.74 11.42 2.54
N THR A 62 9.31 12.12 3.52
CA THR A 62 9.87 11.52 4.73
C THR A 62 8.78 11.46 5.79
N ILE A 63 8.73 10.35 6.52
CA ILE A 63 7.78 10.15 7.62
C ILE A 63 8.62 9.82 8.86
N SER A 64 8.43 10.57 9.94
CA SER A 64 9.13 10.30 11.20
C SER A 64 8.71 8.93 11.78
N GLY A 65 9.58 8.33 12.61
CA GLY A 65 9.28 7.05 13.26
C GLY A 65 7.97 7.08 14.05
N ILE A 66 7.70 8.19 14.76
CA ILE A 66 6.47 8.40 15.53
C ILE A 66 5.26 8.54 14.60
N ALA A 67 5.36 9.31 13.52
CA ALA A 67 4.28 9.46 12.56
C ALA A 67 3.98 8.13 11.82
N SER A 68 5.00 7.33 11.49
CA SER A 68 4.78 6.02 10.87
C SER A 68 4.10 5.03 11.82
N ALA A 69 4.44 5.08 13.11
CA ALA A 69 3.78 4.30 14.16
C ALA A 69 2.32 4.73 14.40
N LEU A 70 2.01 6.02 14.18
CA LEU A 70 0.65 6.58 14.26
C LEU A 70 -0.12 6.54 12.93
N SER A 71 0.36 5.82 11.91
CA SER A 71 -0.27 5.82 10.58
C SER A 71 -1.70 5.24 10.63
N PRO A 72 -2.71 5.97 10.10
CA PRO A 72 -4.10 5.52 10.15
C PRO A 72 -4.36 4.33 9.24
N ALA A 73 -3.58 4.14 8.17
CA ALA A 73 -3.70 3.04 7.23
C ALA A 73 -2.31 2.59 6.74
N PRO A 74 -2.14 1.30 6.39
CA PRO A 74 -0.91 0.82 5.76
C PRO A 74 -0.73 1.47 4.38
N SER A 75 0.52 1.69 3.97
CA SER A 75 0.81 2.31 2.67
C SER A 75 0.33 1.40 1.52
N PRO A 76 -0.46 1.93 0.57
CA PRO A 76 -0.91 1.14 -0.57
C PRO A 76 0.31 0.70 -1.37
N ARG A 77 0.50 -0.61 -1.48
CA ARG A 77 1.64 -1.14 -2.21
C ARG A 77 1.42 -0.87 -3.71
N LYS A 78 2.32 -0.12 -4.34
CA LYS A 78 2.27 0.20 -5.78
C LYS A 78 2.21 -1.10 -6.60
N ALA A 79 1.15 -1.26 -7.38
CA ALA A 79 0.88 -2.46 -8.18
C ALA A 79 1.09 -2.24 -9.69
N GLY A 80 1.44 -1.02 -10.11
CA GLY A 80 1.54 -0.63 -11.52
C GLY A 80 2.52 -1.49 -12.32
N TRP A 81 3.64 -1.90 -11.73
CA TRP A 81 4.59 -2.79 -12.41
C TRP A 81 4.00 -4.18 -12.66
N LEU A 82 3.24 -4.77 -11.72
CA LEU A 82 2.64 -6.09 -11.94
C LEU A 82 1.64 -6.07 -13.12
N LEU A 83 0.88 -4.98 -13.25
CA LEU A 83 0.03 -4.74 -14.40
C LEU A 83 0.84 -4.60 -15.69
N GLY A 84 1.88 -3.77 -15.67
CA GLY A 84 2.75 -3.55 -16.83
C GLY A 84 3.42 -4.84 -17.31
N ALA A 85 3.93 -5.65 -16.37
CA ALA A 85 4.50 -6.96 -16.66
C ALA A 85 3.46 -7.90 -17.26
N SER A 86 2.26 -8.00 -16.68
CA SER A 86 1.18 -8.81 -17.25
C SER A 86 0.80 -8.35 -18.66
N LEU A 87 0.68 -7.04 -18.89
CA LEU A 87 0.30 -6.47 -20.18
C LEU A 87 1.37 -6.72 -21.25
N PHE A 88 2.65 -6.76 -20.87
CA PHE A 88 3.75 -7.07 -21.78
C PHE A 88 3.70 -8.51 -22.33
N PHE A 89 3.25 -9.48 -21.53
CA PHE A 89 3.16 -10.89 -21.95
C PHE A 89 1.89 -11.24 -22.75
N VAL A 90 0.87 -10.39 -22.76
CA VAL A 90 -0.39 -10.65 -23.48
C VAL A 90 -0.22 -10.63 -25.01
N PRO A 91 0.40 -9.62 -25.64
CA PRO A 91 0.60 -9.60 -27.09
C PRO A 91 1.34 -10.83 -27.66
N PRO A 92 2.51 -11.27 -27.12
CA PRO A 92 3.18 -12.46 -27.65
C PRO A 92 2.35 -13.73 -27.43
N PHE A 93 1.60 -13.84 -26.33
CA PHE A 93 0.68 -14.96 -26.12
C PHE A 93 -0.42 -15.01 -27.19
N VAL A 94 -1.10 -13.89 -27.45
CA VAL A 94 -2.16 -13.79 -28.48
C VAL A 94 -1.59 -14.11 -29.87
N LEU A 95 -0.40 -13.58 -30.20
CA LEU A 95 0.28 -13.87 -31.46
C LEU A 95 0.60 -15.36 -31.61
N MET A 96 1.14 -16.00 -30.57
CA MET A 96 1.49 -17.43 -30.61
C MET A 96 0.26 -18.33 -30.73
N VAL A 97 -0.83 -18.01 -30.02
CA VAL A 97 -2.11 -18.72 -30.17
C VAL A 97 -2.66 -18.56 -31.58
N TRP A 98 -2.60 -17.34 -32.15
CA TRP A 98 -3.04 -17.10 -33.52
C TRP A 98 -2.21 -17.89 -34.54
N ILE A 99 -0.88 -17.93 -34.39
CA ILE A 99 0.01 -18.74 -35.24
C ILE A 99 -0.35 -20.22 -35.12
N ALA A 100 -0.48 -20.76 -33.90
CA ALA A 100 -0.82 -22.16 -33.66
C ALA A 100 -2.19 -22.55 -34.25
N LEU A 101 -3.19 -21.66 -34.18
CA LEU A 101 -4.50 -21.87 -34.79
C LEU A 101 -4.46 -21.85 -36.33
N ASN A 102 -3.69 -20.95 -36.94
CA ASN A 102 -3.52 -20.93 -38.40
C ASN A 102 -2.80 -22.19 -38.89
N MET A 103 -1.78 -22.59 -38.15
CA MET A 103 -0.98 -23.80 -38.38
C MET A 103 -1.84 -25.06 -38.34
N THR A 104 -2.70 -25.21 -37.33
CA THR A 104 -3.63 -26.35 -37.24
C THR A 104 -4.74 -26.33 -38.29
N ARG A 105 -5.17 -25.15 -38.76
CA ARG A 105 -6.23 -25.01 -39.78
C ARG A 105 -5.75 -25.16 -41.22
N HIS A 106 -4.52 -24.75 -41.52
CA HIS A 106 -3.99 -24.66 -42.90
C HIS A 106 -2.75 -25.54 -43.14
N GLY A 107 -2.24 -26.23 -42.12
CA GLY A 107 -1.09 -27.13 -42.26
C GLY A 107 -1.43 -28.35 -43.12
N SER A 108 -0.76 -28.48 -44.27
CA SER A 108 -0.88 -29.68 -45.11
C SER A 108 -0.12 -30.86 -44.47
N PRO A 109 -0.75 -32.03 -44.28
CA PRO A 109 -0.13 -33.17 -43.58
C PRO A 109 0.96 -33.90 -44.41
N ALA A 110 1.27 -33.43 -45.62
CA ALA A 110 1.90 -34.25 -46.66
C ALA A 110 3.45 -34.29 -46.64
N ALA A 111 4.16 -33.53 -45.79
CA ALA A 111 5.63 -33.50 -45.85
C ALA A 111 6.33 -33.15 -44.51
N VAL A 112 5.86 -33.71 -43.39
CA VAL A 112 6.49 -33.48 -42.08
C VAL A 112 7.13 -34.76 -41.53
N THR A 113 8.45 -34.72 -41.38
CA THR A 113 9.25 -35.77 -40.71
C THR A 113 8.78 -35.98 -39.26
N ALA A 114 9.04 -37.15 -38.67
CA ALA A 114 8.69 -37.44 -37.27
C ALA A 114 9.26 -36.40 -36.28
N ALA A 115 10.44 -35.85 -36.57
CA ALA A 115 11.06 -34.76 -35.82
C ALA A 115 10.26 -33.44 -35.92
N GLN A 116 9.70 -33.11 -37.09
CA GLN A 116 8.85 -31.93 -37.27
C GLN A 116 7.49 -32.06 -36.58
N LYS A 117 6.90 -33.26 -36.52
CA LYS A 117 5.66 -33.49 -35.75
C LYS A 117 5.87 -33.28 -34.24
N GLY A 118 7.01 -33.73 -33.72
CA GLY A 118 7.42 -33.46 -32.33
C GLY A 118 7.62 -31.97 -32.08
N GLY A 119 8.37 -31.28 -32.94
CA GLY A 119 8.56 -29.82 -32.84
C GLY A 119 7.25 -29.04 -32.92
N TYR A 120 6.28 -29.49 -33.72
CA TYR A 120 4.96 -28.88 -33.83
C TYR A 120 4.16 -29.03 -32.53
N ALA A 121 4.06 -30.24 -31.99
CA ALA A 121 3.35 -30.49 -30.73
C ALA A 121 3.98 -29.73 -29.57
N PHE A 122 5.31 -29.68 -29.50
CA PHE A 122 6.04 -28.88 -28.51
C PHE A 122 5.75 -27.37 -28.71
N GLY A 123 5.86 -26.86 -29.94
CA GLY A 123 5.63 -25.45 -30.25
C GLY A 123 4.19 -24.99 -30.01
N THR A 124 3.19 -25.83 -30.29
CA THR A 124 1.77 -25.49 -30.13
C THR A 124 1.30 -25.54 -28.69
N TRP A 125 1.94 -26.32 -27.82
CA TRP A 125 1.48 -26.50 -26.43
C TRP A 125 2.41 -25.86 -25.40
N LEU A 126 3.73 -26.09 -25.48
CA LEU A 126 4.65 -25.58 -24.45
C LEU A 126 4.87 -24.08 -24.55
N ILE A 127 4.97 -23.53 -25.78
CA ILE A 127 5.23 -22.10 -25.95
C ILE A 127 4.04 -21.26 -25.44
N PRO A 128 2.77 -21.53 -25.82
CA PRO A 128 1.64 -20.75 -25.30
C PRO A 128 1.46 -20.91 -23.79
N VAL A 129 1.67 -22.12 -23.24
CA VAL A 129 1.60 -22.36 -21.79
C VAL A 129 2.68 -21.56 -21.05
N PHE A 130 3.90 -21.51 -21.59
CA PHE A 130 5.00 -20.74 -21.01
C PHE A 130 4.69 -19.23 -20.93
N PHE A 131 4.02 -18.66 -21.94
CA PHE A 131 3.60 -17.26 -21.92
C PHE A 131 2.32 -17.01 -21.10
N LEU A 132 1.43 -18.00 -21.01
CA LEU A 132 0.20 -17.90 -20.21
C LEU A 132 0.49 -17.89 -18.71
N LEU A 133 1.44 -18.71 -18.25
CA LEU A 133 1.78 -18.86 -16.84
C LEU A 133 2.13 -17.51 -16.16
N PRO A 134 3.08 -16.68 -16.66
CA PRO A 134 3.37 -15.38 -16.05
C PRO A 134 2.17 -14.44 -16.10
N VAL A 135 1.36 -14.46 -17.17
CA VAL A 135 0.13 -13.64 -17.24
C VAL A 135 -0.82 -13.98 -16.10
N VAL A 136 -1.11 -15.27 -15.89
CA VAL A 136 -2.00 -15.71 -14.80
C VAL A 136 -1.42 -15.38 -13.43
N LEU A 137 -0.12 -15.59 -13.23
CA LEU A 137 0.55 -15.29 -11.96
C LEU A 137 0.53 -13.79 -11.65
N PHE A 138 0.92 -12.94 -12.61
CA PHE A 138 0.97 -11.49 -12.41
C PHE A 138 -0.43 -10.89 -12.26
N LEU A 139 -1.39 -11.33 -13.08
CA LEU A 139 -2.78 -10.87 -12.97
C LEU A 139 -3.43 -11.34 -11.66
N GLY A 140 -3.20 -12.59 -11.26
CA GLY A 140 -3.67 -13.12 -9.98
C GLY A 140 -3.09 -12.35 -8.79
N ALA A 141 -1.77 -12.07 -8.82
CA ALA A 141 -1.11 -11.26 -7.81
C ALA A 141 -1.67 -9.82 -7.78
N PHE A 142 -1.91 -9.22 -8.96
CA PHE A 142 -2.52 -7.91 -9.10
C PHE A 142 -3.92 -7.87 -8.49
N ILE A 143 -4.80 -8.81 -8.86
CA ILE A 143 -6.18 -8.88 -8.34
C ILE A 143 -6.18 -9.07 -6.82
N ARG A 144 -5.36 -9.98 -6.28
CA ARG A 144 -5.24 -10.17 -4.83
C ARG A 144 -4.81 -8.88 -4.13
N ARG A 145 -3.88 -8.13 -4.72
CA ARG A 145 -3.39 -6.86 -4.17
C ARG A 145 -4.43 -5.75 -4.26
N VAL A 146 -5.16 -5.65 -5.37
CA VAL A 146 -6.28 -4.70 -5.53
C VAL A 146 -7.40 -5.01 -4.54
N ARG A 147 -7.77 -6.28 -4.36
CA ARG A 147 -8.76 -6.68 -3.37
C ARG A 147 -8.34 -6.27 -1.96
N ARG A 148 -7.09 -6.56 -1.57
CA ARG A 148 -6.54 -6.13 -0.27
C ARG A 148 -6.56 -4.61 -0.11
N ASN A 149 -6.11 -3.86 -1.12
CA ASN A 149 -6.16 -2.39 -1.09
C ASN A 149 -7.61 -1.88 -1.00
N SER A 150 -8.56 -2.50 -1.71
CA SER A 150 -9.97 -2.11 -1.66
C SER A 150 -10.60 -2.35 -0.29
N LEU A 151 -10.20 -3.42 0.41
CA LEU A 151 -10.65 -3.68 1.77
C LEU A 151 -10.18 -2.59 2.73
N VAL A 152 -8.90 -2.21 2.62
CA VAL A 152 -8.32 -1.11 3.41
C VAL A 152 -9.04 0.21 3.11
N LEU A 153 -9.30 0.52 1.84
CA LEU A 153 -9.99 1.76 1.44
C LEU A 153 -11.43 1.82 1.96
N ARG A 154 -12.19 0.71 1.92
CA ARG A 154 -13.56 0.66 2.44
C ARG A 154 -13.62 0.93 3.95
N GLY A 155 -12.67 0.36 4.69
CA GLY A 155 -12.57 0.52 6.15
C GLY A 155 -11.91 1.81 6.61
N GLN A 156 -11.32 2.59 5.70
CA GLN A 156 -10.48 3.73 6.04
C GLN A 156 -11.24 4.81 6.80
N HIS A 157 -12.49 5.09 6.43
CA HIS A 157 -13.31 6.11 7.10
C HIS A 157 -13.57 5.77 8.58
N ALA A 158 -13.88 4.52 8.89
CA ALA A 158 -14.10 4.07 10.27
C ALA A 158 -12.81 4.14 11.10
N ALA A 159 -11.68 3.72 10.53
CA ALA A 159 -10.38 3.85 11.18
C ALA A 159 -9.99 5.32 11.41
N LEU A 160 -10.22 6.20 10.43
CA LEU A 160 -9.95 7.64 10.55
C LEU A 160 -10.81 8.29 11.63
N ALA A 161 -12.08 7.88 11.77
CA ALA A 161 -12.96 8.40 12.81
C ALA A 161 -12.42 8.11 14.22
N VAL A 162 -11.93 6.88 14.46
CA VAL A 162 -11.29 6.51 15.73
C VAL A 162 -9.94 7.20 15.89
N TRP A 163 -9.12 7.21 14.85
CA TRP A 163 -7.79 7.83 14.86
C TRP A 163 -7.84 9.33 15.19
N ASN A 164 -8.86 10.03 14.67
CA ASN A 164 -9.13 11.45 14.96
C ASN A 164 -9.57 11.73 16.40
N GLN A 165 -9.81 10.72 17.23
CA GLN A 165 -10.14 10.89 18.65
C GLN A 165 -8.93 10.61 19.57
N GLY A 166 -7.80 10.17 18.99
CA GLY A 166 -6.60 9.81 19.74
C GLY A 166 -5.77 11.02 20.15
N TRP A 167 -5.17 10.91 21.34
CA TRP A 167 -4.21 11.87 21.88
C TRP A 167 -2.89 11.19 22.16
N TYR A 168 -1.78 11.88 21.92
CA TYR A 168 -0.42 11.39 22.10
C TYR A 168 0.29 12.21 23.18
N CYS A 169 0.91 11.53 24.14
CA CYS A 169 1.73 12.15 25.16
C CYS A 169 3.21 12.05 24.76
N ASP A 170 3.84 13.20 24.53
CA ASP A 170 5.24 13.27 24.10
C ASP A 170 6.21 12.75 25.17
N ARG A 171 5.89 13.01 26.45
CA ARG A 171 6.72 12.56 27.58
C ARG A 171 6.74 11.04 27.75
N CYS A 172 5.59 10.39 27.60
CA CYS A 172 5.45 8.95 27.83
C CYS A 172 5.62 8.12 26.56
N GLY A 173 5.63 8.75 25.38
CA GLY A 173 5.77 8.06 24.09
C GLY A 173 4.57 7.17 23.72
N GLY A 174 3.38 7.48 24.24
CA GLY A 174 2.18 6.65 24.10
C GLY A 174 0.95 7.44 23.67
N ALA A 175 -0.03 6.73 23.11
CA ALA A 175 -1.30 7.30 22.68
C ALA A 175 -2.45 6.80 23.56
N PHE A 176 -3.49 7.60 23.75
CA PHE A 176 -4.66 7.25 24.55
C PHE A 176 -5.93 7.88 24.00
N PHE A 177 -7.06 7.35 24.45
CA PHE A 177 -8.39 7.88 24.17
C PHE A 177 -8.94 8.55 25.44
N PRO A 178 -9.39 9.82 25.39
CA PRO A 178 -9.97 10.50 26.53
C PRO A 178 -11.22 9.76 27.04
N ALA A 179 -11.48 9.86 28.35
CA ALA A 179 -12.70 9.32 28.94
C ALA A 179 -13.94 9.93 28.27
N GLY A 180 -14.90 9.08 27.89
CA GLY A 180 -16.13 9.51 27.19
C GLY A 180 -16.03 9.58 25.67
N THR A 181 -14.90 9.17 25.08
CA THR A 181 -14.83 8.96 23.62
C THR A 181 -15.32 7.56 23.25
N PRO A 182 -16.09 7.40 22.15
CA PRO A 182 -16.49 6.09 21.64
C PRO A 182 -15.28 5.40 20.99
N ALA A 183 -14.39 4.86 21.80
CA ALA A 183 -13.20 4.14 21.37
C ALA A 183 -13.41 2.61 21.45
N PRO A 184 -12.83 1.83 20.54
CA PRO A 184 -12.89 0.36 20.54
C PRO A 184 -12.02 -0.30 21.63
N VAL A 185 -11.43 0.48 22.53
CA VAL A 185 -10.43 0.06 23.53
C VAL A 185 -10.73 0.79 24.85
N PRO A 186 -10.36 0.24 26.03
CA PRO A 186 -10.51 0.94 27.30
C PRO A 186 -10.06 2.40 27.23
N THR A 187 -11.00 3.32 27.43
CA THR A 187 -10.75 4.76 27.48
C THR A 187 -9.97 5.12 28.74
N GLY A 188 -9.09 6.12 28.68
CA GLY A 188 -8.31 6.57 29.82
C GLY A 188 -7.12 5.69 30.17
N GLN A 189 -6.72 4.76 29.30
CA GLN A 189 -5.48 4.00 29.44
C GLN A 189 -4.43 4.49 28.43
N LEU A 190 -3.15 4.53 28.84
CA LEU A 190 -2.05 4.79 27.93
C LEU A 190 -1.73 3.52 27.13
N LEU A 191 -1.79 3.61 25.81
CA LEU A 191 -1.41 2.54 24.90
C LEU A 191 -0.04 2.79 24.27
N HIS A 192 0.70 1.71 24.08
CA HIS A 192 1.87 1.71 23.21
C HIS A 192 1.45 1.98 21.76
N LEU A 193 2.28 2.69 20.98
CA LEU A 193 1.96 3.12 19.62
C LEU A 193 1.51 1.97 18.70
N GLY A 194 2.14 0.80 18.81
CA GLY A 194 1.74 -0.39 18.05
C GLY A 194 0.35 -0.92 18.42
N ALA A 195 -0.02 -0.88 19.70
CA ALA A 195 -1.33 -1.31 20.19
C ALA A 195 -2.43 -0.31 19.78
N PHE A 196 -2.13 0.99 19.87
CA PHE A 196 -3.01 2.04 19.35
C PHE A 196 -3.27 1.86 17.86
N ARG A 197 -2.22 1.62 17.06
CA ARG A 197 -2.35 1.37 15.62
C ARG A 197 -3.18 0.14 15.32
N HIS A 198 -2.95 -0.97 16.03
CA HIS A 198 -3.75 -2.17 15.88
C HIS A 198 -5.23 -1.92 16.19
N ALA A 199 -5.52 -1.16 17.24
CA ALA A 199 -6.89 -0.76 17.59
C ALA A 199 -7.56 0.06 16.47
N VAL A 200 -6.86 1.08 15.95
CA VAL A 200 -7.34 1.89 14.83
C VAL A 200 -7.61 1.03 13.59
N TRP A 201 -6.70 0.13 13.24
CA TRP A 201 -6.88 -0.77 12.08
C TRP A 201 -7.98 -1.81 12.30
N SER A 202 -8.20 -2.24 13.54
CA SER A 202 -9.28 -3.17 13.89
C SER A 202 -10.65 -2.51 13.75
N ALA A 203 -10.77 -1.22 14.10
CA ALA A 203 -11.97 -0.43 13.85
C ALA A 203 -12.29 -0.27 12.35
N GLY A 204 -11.25 -0.19 11.52
CA GLY A 204 -11.39 -0.23 10.05
C GLY A 204 -11.60 -1.63 9.47
N GLY A 205 -11.49 -2.69 10.27
CA GLY A 205 -11.67 -4.08 9.80
C GLY A 205 -10.50 -4.63 8.96
N TYR A 206 -9.32 -4.02 8.98
CA TYR A 206 -8.16 -4.46 8.18
C TYR A 206 -6.88 -4.71 8.99
N ALA A 207 -6.97 -4.80 10.32
CA ALA A 207 -5.85 -5.19 11.18
C ALA A 207 -5.22 -6.56 10.80
N HIS A 208 -5.99 -7.45 10.19
CA HIS A 208 -5.51 -8.78 9.74
C HIS A 208 -4.81 -8.74 8.37
N VAL A 209 -4.84 -7.60 7.67
CA VAL A 209 -4.30 -7.44 6.30
C VAL A 209 -2.91 -6.80 6.30
N SER A 210 -2.51 -6.17 7.41
CA SER A 210 -1.26 -5.43 7.58
C SER A 210 -0.04 -6.30 7.82
#